data_AF-A0A497NLE6-F1
#
_entry.id   AF-A0A497NLE6-F1
#
_cell.length_a   1.000
_cell.length_b   1.000
_cell.length_c   1.000
_cell.angle_alpha   90.00
_cell.angle_beta   90.00
_cell.angle_gamma   90.00
#
_symmetry.space_group_name_H-M   'P 1'
#
loop_
_entity.id
_entity.type
_entity.pdbx_description
1 polymer ?
#
loop_
_entity_poly.entity_id
_entity_poly.type
_entity_poly.pdbx_seq_one_letter_code
_entity_poly.pdbx_strand_id
1 'polypeptide(L)'
;MTHFVKRKKGADHFIVAVDFDNDFIWINDPEGYIEVPLSWRDFLKAWEAKRIYYKKASYTQRLLGEKVAKLTEEEIFKSVLEKVSQIFDGENIPPGALYGEEAIRSFADDLTKKGVSMLELTFTLPVCNQRCYDSSIFLAQESFTNKALKEASKVRMRQARLFGKCRLFAAKKDTDALCSTLKRIADLDISYVKMLIEGVSALRR
;
A
#
# COMPACT_ATOMS: atom_id res chain seq x y z
N MET A 1 14.58 -4.23 30.84
CA MET A 1 14.63 -3.79 29.43
C MET A 1 15.97 -4.24 28.86
N THR A 2 16.04 -5.45 28.33
CA THR A 2 17.33 -6.07 28.01
C THR A 2 17.20 -6.86 26.70
N HIS A 3 18.14 -6.59 25.80
CA HIS A 3 18.46 -7.34 24.58
C HIS A 3 17.68 -7.03 23.28
N PHE A 4 17.85 -5.81 22.76
CA PHE A 4 17.81 -5.54 21.31
C PHE A 4 19.20 -5.11 20.78
N VAL A 5 20.25 -5.87 21.11
CA VAL A 5 21.56 -5.75 20.46
C VAL A 5 21.96 -7.12 19.91
N LYS A 6 21.17 -7.63 18.97
CA LYS A 6 21.66 -8.62 18.00
C LYS A 6 21.82 -7.86 16.69
N ARG A 7 23.04 -7.90 16.14
CA ARG A 7 23.47 -7.25 14.88
C ARG A 7 22.34 -7.22 13.85
N LYS A 8 21.56 -6.14 13.79
CA LYS A 8 20.69 -5.87 12.65
C LYS A 8 21.63 -5.58 11.49
N LYS A 9 21.84 -6.56 10.60
CA LYS A 9 22.23 -6.28 9.22
C LYS A 9 21.21 -5.26 8.70
N GLY A 10 21.68 -4.17 8.10
CA GLY A 10 20.76 -3.20 7.50
C GLY A 10 19.89 -3.91 6.46
N ALA A 11 18.65 -3.48 6.31
CA ALA A 11 17.75 -3.89 5.24
C ALA A 11 17.51 -2.69 4.32
N ASP A 12 17.29 -2.95 3.05
CA ASP A 12 16.81 -1.94 2.11
C ASP A 12 15.31 -1.73 2.28
N HIS A 13 14.90 -0.47 2.25
CA HIS A 13 13.51 -0.03 2.37
C HIS A 13 13.36 1.25 1.57
N PHE A 14 12.25 1.38 0.84
CA PHE A 14 11.93 2.59 0.10
C PHE A 14 10.93 3.42 0.88
N ILE A 15 11.26 4.71 1.04
CA ILE A 15 10.39 5.75 1.59
C ILE A 15 10.16 6.81 0.53
N VAL A 16 9.13 7.63 0.71
CA VAL A 16 8.85 8.78 -0.17
C VAL A 16 9.21 10.05 0.58
N ALA A 17 10.18 10.81 0.07
CA ALA A 17 10.41 12.18 0.53
C ALA A 17 9.35 13.11 -0.07
N VAL A 18 8.71 13.91 0.78
CA VAL A 18 7.60 14.79 0.37
C VAL A 18 7.92 16.27 0.50
N ASP A 19 8.76 16.65 1.45
CA ASP A 19 9.23 18.02 1.65
C ASP A 19 10.57 18.04 2.40
N PHE A 20 11.23 19.19 2.46
CA PHE A 20 12.43 19.38 3.27
C PHE A 20 12.67 20.84 3.63
N ASP A 21 13.37 21.04 4.75
CA ASP A 21 13.94 22.31 5.15
C ASP A 21 15.44 22.15 5.47
N ASN A 22 16.01 23.09 6.23
CA ASN A 22 17.43 23.07 6.58
C ASN A 22 17.79 21.93 7.56
N ASP A 23 16.84 21.46 8.36
CA ASP A 23 17.08 20.55 9.47
C ASP A 23 16.52 19.14 9.18
N PHE A 24 15.40 19.06 8.46
CA PHE A 24 14.63 17.84 8.27
C PHE A 24 14.26 17.59 6.82
N ILE A 25 14.09 16.30 6.53
CA ILE A 25 13.34 15.79 5.37
C ILE A 25 12.04 15.17 5.89
N TRP A 26 10.91 15.54 5.31
CA TRP A 26 9.61 14.94 5.61
C TRP A 26 9.41 13.72 4.73
N ILE A 27 9.02 12.62 5.35
CA ILE A 27 8.89 11.33 4.68
C ILE A 27 7.52 10.69 4.93
N ASN A 28 7.05 9.97 3.92
CA ASN A 28 6.02 8.96 4.05
C ASN A 28 6.68 7.57 3.98
N ASP A 29 6.59 6.84 5.08
CA ASP A 29 7.06 5.47 5.22
C ASP A 29 5.88 4.48 5.05
N PRO A 30 5.96 3.54 4.10
CA PRO A 30 5.00 2.45 3.94
C PRO A 30 4.72 1.62 5.21
N GLU A 31 5.62 1.60 6.19
CA GLU A 31 5.44 0.96 7.51
C GLU A 31 4.33 1.64 8.37
N GLY A 32 3.82 2.80 7.93
CA GLY A 32 2.70 3.51 8.53
C GLY A 32 3.07 4.82 9.22
N TYR A 33 4.21 5.40 8.85
CA TYR A 33 4.64 6.72 9.34
C TYR A 33 4.40 7.75 8.23
N ILE A 34 3.44 8.65 8.44
CA ILE A 34 3.02 9.66 7.46
C ILE A 34 3.49 11.03 7.92
N GLU A 35 4.05 11.84 7.01
CA GLU A 35 4.53 13.21 7.26
C GLU A 35 5.51 13.28 8.45
N VAL A 36 6.41 12.30 8.54
CA VAL A 36 7.36 12.22 9.66
C VAL A 36 8.66 12.94 9.32
N PRO A 37 9.15 13.85 10.17
CA PRO A 37 10.43 14.49 9.97
C PRO A 37 11.57 13.53 10.34
N LEU A 38 12.57 13.43 9.47
CA LEU A 38 13.83 12.75 9.73
C LEU A 38 14.97 13.75 9.60
N SER A 39 15.90 13.76 10.55
CA SER A 39 17.04 14.66 10.46
C SER A 39 17.86 14.36 9.20
N TRP A 40 18.37 15.39 8.53
CA TRP A 40 19.25 15.21 7.36
C TRP A 40 20.43 14.28 7.66
N ARG A 41 21.00 14.41 8.87
CA ARG A 41 22.11 13.58 9.33
C ARG A 41 21.76 12.10 9.38
N ASP A 42 20.60 11.75 9.95
CA ASP A 42 20.18 10.36 10.08
C ASP A 42 19.71 9.80 8.74
N PHE A 43 19.00 10.60 7.94
CA PHE A 43 18.60 10.23 6.58
C PHE A 43 19.82 9.89 5.71
N LEU A 44 20.81 10.78 5.62
CA LEU A 44 22.02 10.55 4.80
C LEU A 44 22.78 9.31 5.27
N LYS A 45 22.91 9.11 6.58
CA LYS A 45 23.56 7.93 7.14
C LYS A 45 22.84 6.62 6.79
N ALA A 46 21.51 6.63 6.79
CA ALA A 46 20.70 5.49 6.39
C ALA A 46 20.78 5.25 4.87
N TRP A 47 20.65 6.32 4.08
CA TRP A 47 20.62 6.29 2.61
C TRP A 47 21.98 5.90 1.99
N GLU A 48 23.09 6.17 2.68
CA GLU A 48 24.42 5.65 2.31
C GLU A 48 24.48 4.11 2.32
N ALA A 49 23.53 3.46 2.99
CA ALA A 49 23.33 2.02 3.00
C ALA A 49 24.55 1.21 3.50
N LYS A 50 25.52 1.81 4.21
CA LYS A 50 26.76 1.13 4.68
C LYS A 50 26.53 -0.18 5.44
N ARG A 51 25.35 -0.36 6.04
CA ARG A 51 24.98 -1.55 6.81
C ARG A 51 24.29 -2.66 6.00
N ILE A 52 23.99 -2.42 4.72
CA ILE A 52 23.33 -3.35 3.81
C ILE A 52 24.41 -4.10 3.02
N TYR A 53 24.66 -5.37 3.37
CA TYR A 53 25.80 -6.12 2.81
C TYR A 53 25.63 -6.47 1.32
N TYR A 54 24.39 -6.53 0.83
CA TYR A 54 24.05 -6.82 -0.56
C TYR A 54 23.78 -5.56 -1.39
N LYS A 55 24.14 -4.36 -0.88
CA LYS A 55 23.90 -3.13 -1.63
C LYS A 55 24.66 -3.13 -2.95
N LYS A 56 23.99 -2.65 -4.00
CA LYS A 56 24.63 -2.41 -5.30
C LYS A 56 25.28 -1.02 -5.37
N ALA A 57 24.67 -0.03 -4.71
CA ALA A 57 25.16 1.35 -4.66
C ALA A 57 24.71 2.04 -3.36
N SER A 58 25.44 3.08 -2.95
CA SER A 58 24.99 4.04 -1.93
C SER A 58 24.00 5.03 -2.55
N TYR A 59 23.12 5.62 -1.73
CA TYR A 59 22.19 6.68 -2.15
C TYR A 59 21.29 6.28 -3.33
N THR A 60 20.82 5.02 -3.31
CA THR A 60 19.92 4.54 -4.36
C THR A 60 18.61 5.32 -4.29
N GLN A 61 18.21 5.92 -5.41
CA GLN A 61 16.94 6.62 -5.57
C GLN A 61 16.22 6.16 -6.83
N ARG A 62 14.89 6.29 -6.79
CA ARG A 62 14.04 6.17 -7.97
C ARG A 62 13.30 7.49 -8.12
N LEU A 63 13.58 8.19 -9.22
CA LEU A 63 12.82 9.38 -9.59
C LEU A 63 11.55 8.92 -10.30
N LEU A 64 10.39 9.38 -9.84
CA LEU A 64 9.08 9.00 -10.40
C LEU A 64 8.74 9.75 -11.72
N GLY A 65 9.76 10.26 -12.41
CA GLY A 65 9.64 11.12 -13.58
C GLY A 65 9.54 12.60 -13.22
N GLU A 66 9.82 13.46 -14.19
CA GLU A 66 9.58 14.90 -14.05
C GLU A 66 8.10 15.23 -14.27
N LYS A 67 7.64 16.35 -13.71
CA LYS A 67 6.26 16.81 -13.92
C LYS A 67 6.11 17.28 -15.38
N VAL A 68 5.46 16.45 -16.20
CA VAL A 68 5.27 16.73 -17.63
C VAL A 68 4.06 17.63 -17.94
N ALA A 69 3.13 17.80 -17.00
CA ALA A 69 1.95 18.64 -17.18
C ALA A 69 1.41 19.17 -15.84
N LYS A 70 0.68 20.28 -15.89
CA LYS A 70 -0.15 20.77 -14.78
C LYS A 70 -1.61 20.40 -15.09
N LEU A 71 -2.10 19.37 -14.40
CA LEU A 71 -3.48 18.90 -14.51
C LEU A 71 -4.34 19.50 -13.39
N THR A 72 -5.62 19.70 -13.67
CA THR A 72 -6.66 19.97 -12.67
C THR A 72 -6.91 18.73 -11.80
N GLU A 73 -7.52 18.92 -10.63
CA GLU A 73 -7.87 17.81 -9.74
C GLU A 73 -8.80 16.80 -10.42
N GLU A 74 -9.74 17.25 -11.23
CA GLU A 74 -10.66 16.39 -11.98
C GLU A 74 -9.91 15.54 -13.03
N GLU A 75 -8.96 16.13 -13.76
CA GLU A 75 -8.14 15.40 -14.73
C GLU A 75 -7.24 14.37 -14.04
N ILE A 76 -6.65 14.72 -12.89
CA ILE A 76 -5.88 13.78 -12.07
C ILE A 76 -6.79 12.64 -11.61
N PHE A 77 -7.98 12.96 -11.11
CA PHE A 77 -8.95 11.97 -10.63
C PHE A 77 -9.32 10.97 -11.72
N LYS A 78 -9.73 11.47 -12.90
CA LYS A 78 -10.08 10.63 -14.06
C LYS A 78 -8.88 9.80 -14.53
N SER A 79 -7.69 10.39 -14.67
CA SER A 79 -6.49 9.68 -15.13
C SER A 79 -6.07 8.55 -14.21
N VAL A 80 -6.16 8.75 -12.88
CA VAL A 80 -5.88 7.70 -11.90
C VAL A 80 -6.88 6.55 -12.04
N LEU A 81 -8.18 6.87 -12.14
CA LEU A 81 -9.22 5.85 -12.30
C LEU A 81 -9.06 5.03 -13.58
N GLU A 82 -8.70 5.67 -14.69
CA GLU A 82 -8.44 4.99 -15.95
C GLU A 82 -7.27 4.01 -15.84
N LYS A 83 -6.13 4.46 -15.29
CA LYS A 83 -4.97 3.59 -15.08
C LYS A 83 -5.28 2.41 -14.16
N VAL A 84 -6.06 2.65 -13.11
CA VAL A 84 -6.46 1.58 -12.19
C VAL A 84 -7.39 0.57 -12.88
N SER A 85 -8.32 1.03 -13.73
CA SER A 85 -9.20 0.12 -14.48
C SER A 85 -8.43 -0.82 -15.41
N GLN A 86 -7.39 -0.32 -16.09
CA GLN A 86 -6.53 -1.14 -16.96
C GLN A 86 -5.82 -2.27 -16.21
N ILE A 87 -5.40 -2.02 -14.95
CA ILE A 87 -4.78 -3.06 -14.11
C ILE A 87 -5.77 -4.21 -13.84
N PHE A 88 -7.06 -3.91 -13.68
CA PHE A 88 -8.08 -4.93 -13.42
C PHE A 88 -8.51 -5.71 -14.66
N ASP A 89 -8.28 -5.16 -15.86
CA ASP A 89 -8.44 -5.89 -17.12
C ASP A 89 -7.32 -6.94 -17.31
N GLY A 90 -6.40 -7.07 -16.34
CA GLY A 90 -5.28 -8.00 -16.38
C GLY A 90 -4.15 -7.54 -17.30
N GLU A 91 -4.24 -6.32 -17.84
CA GLU A 91 -3.19 -5.74 -18.67
C GLU A 91 -1.90 -5.64 -17.85
N ASN A 92 -0.81 -6.19 -18.39
CA ASN A 92 0.51 -6.25 -17.76
C ASN A 92 0.63 -7.19 -16.54
N ILE A 93 -0.34 -8.08 -16.31
CA ILE A 93 -0.18 -9.18 -15.34
C ILE A 93 0.58 -10.33 -16.02
N PRO A 94 1.73 -10.77 -15.48
CA PRO A 94 2.48 -11.87 -16.06
C PRO A 94 1.65 -13.17 -16.12
N PRO A 95 1.80 -14.01 -17.15
CA PRO A 95 1.13 -15.31 -17.21
C PRO A 95 1.38 -16.14 -15.96
N GLY A 96 0.31 -16.64 -15.34
CA GLY A 96 0.37 -17.45 -14.12
C GLY A 96 0.56 -16.67 -12.81
N ALA A 97 0.64 -15.34 -12.85
CA ALA A 97 0.63 -14.54 -11.64
C ALA A 97 -0.78 -14.43 -11.05
N LEU A 98 -0.91 -14.63 -9.74
CA LEU A 98 -2.16 -14.41 -9.02
C LEU A 98 -2.35 -12.92 -8.76
N TYR A 99 -3.60 -12.45 -8.84
CA TYR A 99 -3.98 -11.08 -8.53
C TYR A 99 -5.38 -11.03 -7.90
N GLY A 100 -5.83 -9.84 -7.48
CA GLY A 100 -7.16 -9.63 -6.92
C GLY A 100 -7.47 -10.54 -5.73
N GLU A 101 -8.70 -11.04 -5.68
CA GLU A 101 -9.20 -11.91 -4.64
C GLU A 101 -8.46 -13.24 -4.58
N GLU A 102 -8.03 -13.79 -5.72
CA GLU A 102 -7.33 -15.06 -5.79
C GLU A 102 -5.98 -14.96 -5.07
N ALA A 103 -5.21 -13.90 -5.33
CA ALA A 103 -3.96 -13.63 -4.62
C ALA A 103 -4.17 -13.48 -3.11
N ILE A 104 -5.23 -12.79 -2.68
CA ILE A 104 -5.54 -12.60 -1.26
C ILE A 104 -5.86 -13.95 -0.58
N ARG A 105 -6.62 -14.82 -1.24
CA ARG A 105 -6.93 -16.16 -0.72
C ARG A 105 -5.70 -17.04 -0.64
N SER A 106 -4.90 -17.10 -1.71
CA SER A 106 -3.67 -17.87 -1.72
C SER A 106 -2.68 -17.38 -0.67
N PHE A 107 -2.59 -16.06 -0.45
CA PHE A 107 -1.79 -15.48 0.62
C PHE A 107 -2.28 -15.92 2.01
N ALA A 108 -3.60 -15.94 2.25
CA ALA A 108 -4.16 -16.44 3.51
C ALA A 108 -3.83 -17.93 3.75
N ASP A 109 -3.90 -18.76 2.70
CA ASP A 109 -3.57 -20.18 2.81
C ASP A 109 -2.06 -20.40 3.04
N ASP A 110 -1.21 -19.56 2.44
CA ASP A 110 0.23 -19.57 2.67
C ASP A 110 0.60 -19.21 4.11
N LEU A 111 -0.06 -18.20 4.70
CA LEU A 111 0.15 -17.82 6.11
C LEU A 111 -0.23 -18.93 7.08
N THR A 112 -1.22 -19.75 6.73
CA THR A 112 -1.60 -20.91 7.55
C THR A 112 -0.44 -21.93 7.64
N LYS A 113 0.34 -22.07 6.56
CA LYS A 113 1.47 -23.01 6.49
C LYS A 113 2.76 -22.42 7.02
N LYS A 114 3.03 -21.15 6.71
CA LYS A 114 4.33 -20.48 6.94
C LYS A 114 4.34 -19.62 8.21
N GLY A 115 3.17 -19.29 8.75
CA GLY A 115 3.02 -18.29 9.80
C GLY A 115 3.24 -16.87 9.28
N VAL A 116 3.16 -15.91 10.20
CA VAL A 116 3.37 -14.48 9.92
C VAL A 116 4.82 -14.11 10.20
N SER A 117 5.53 -13.56 9.22
CA SER A 117 6.89 -13.05 9.40
C SER A 117 6.89 -11.56 9.78
N MET A 118 8.09 -11.03 10.05
CA MET A 118 8.27 -9.61 10.32
C MET A 118 7.80 -8.75 9.13
N LEU A 119 8.02 -9.22 7.89
CA LEU A 119 7.63 -8.49 6.69
C LEU A 119 6.11 -8.27 6.64
N GLU A 120 5.31 -9.27 6.98
CA GLU A 120 3.86 -9.10 7.00
C GLU A 120 3.40 -8.15 8.11
N LEU A 121 4.05 -8.19 9.27
CA LEU A 121 3.72 -7.37 10.43
C LEU A 121 4.04 -5.88 10.21
N THR A 122 5.21 -5.56 9.65
CA THR A 122 5.67 -4.17 9.52
C THR A 122 5.46 -3.58 8.14
N PHE A 123 5.27 -4.38 7.11
CA PHE A 123 5.14 -3.86 5.75
C PHE A 123 3.83 -4.29 5.08
N THR A 124 3.62 -5.58 4.83
CA THR A 124 2.51 -6.03 3.98
C THR A 124 1.15 -5.60 4.52
N LEU A 125 0.84 -5.90 5.79
CA LEU A 125 -0.46 -5.57 6.36
C LEU A 125 -0.65 -4.05 6.59
N PRO A 126 0.34 -3.29 7.11
CA PRO A 126 0.25 -1.83 7.19
C PRO A 126 0.04 -1.15 5.83
N VAL A 127 0.80 -1.53 4.79
CA VAL A 127 0.66 -0.97 3.45
C VAL A 127 -0.71 -1.26 2.86
N CYS A 128 -1.18 -2.51 2.97
CA CYS A 128 -2.52 -2.88 2.51
C CYS A 128 -3.61 -2.08 3.24
N ASN A 129 -3.47 -1.89 4.56
CA ASN A 129 -4.38 -1.08 5.35
C ASN A 129 -4.42 0.38 4.86
N GLN A 130 -3.27 1.01 4.69
CA GLN A 130 -3.15 2.41 4.27
C GLN A 130 -3.69 2.60 2.85
N ARG A 131 -3.31 1.74 1.90
CA ARG A 131 -3.82 1.79 0.52
C ARG A 131 -5.35 1.67 0.48
N CYS A 132 -5.94 0.82 1.31
CA CYS A 132 -7.40 0.72 1.39
C CYS A 132 -8.04 2.00 1.91
N TYR A 133 -7.43 2.62 2.92
CA TYR A 133 -7.90 3.89 3.46
C TYR A 133 -7.79 5.02 2.42
N ASP A 134 -6.62 5.21 1.82
CA ASP A 134 -6.38 6.29 0.86
C ASP A 134 -7.26 6.15 -0.37
N SER A 135 -7.41 4.95 -0.93
CA SER A 135 -8.35 4.71 -2.03
C SER A 135 -9.79 5.02 -1.64
N SER A 136 -10.19 4.74 -0.40
CA SER A 136 -11.53 5.07 0.07
C SER A 136 -11.76 6.58 0.09
N ILE A 137 -10.81 7.34 0.65
CA ILE A 137 -10.89 8.80 0.71
C ILE A 137 -10.88 9.39 -0.69
N PHE A 138 -9.99 8.91 -1.56
CA PHE A 138 -9.91 9.35 -2.95
C PHE A 138 -11.25 9.15 -3.68
N LEU A 139 -11.84 7.95 -3.63
CA LEU A 139 -13.11 7.64 -4.29
C LEU A 139 -14.33 8.40 -3.73
N ALA A 140 -14.22 8.95 -2.52
CA ALA A 140 -15.28 9.70 -1.85
C ALA A 140 -15.32 11.20 -2.23
N GLN A 141 -14.42 11.69 -3.08
CA GLN A 141 -14.37 13.08 -3.48
C GLN A 141 -15.66 13.50 -4.21
N GLU A 142 -16.54 14.19 -3.48
CA GLU A 142 -17.91 14.53 -3.90
C GLU A 142 -17.98 15.23 -5.26
N SER A 143 -17.02 16.11 -5.57
CA SER A 143 -16.98 16.87 -6.82
C SER A 143 -16.68 16.03 -8.07
N PHE A 144 -16.10 14.84 -7.93
CA PHE A 144 -15.60 14.04 -9.06
C PHE A 144 -16.19 12.61 -9.12
N THR A 145 -16.90 12.21 -8.08
CA THR A 145 -17.37 10.84 -7.89
C THR A 145 -18.77 10.61 -8.48
N ASN A 146 -19.18 9.35 -8.56
CA ASN A 146 -20.55 8.95 -8.91
C ASN A 146 -21.06 7.87 -7.94
N LYS A 147 -22.32 7.45 -8.08
CA LYS A 147 -22.93 6.49 -7.15
C LYS A 147 -22.11 5.21 -6.99
N ALA A 148 -21.61 4.63 -8.08
CA ALA A 148 -20.84 3.39 -8.03
C ALA A 148 -19.49 3.59 -7.34
N LEU A 149 -18.79 4.69 -7.63
CA LEU A 149 -17.52 5.03 -6.98
C LEU A 149 -17.69 5.34 -5.48
N LYS A 150 -18.80 5.96 -5.08
CA LYS A 150 -19.15 6.15 -3.65
C LYS A 150 -19.37 4.82 -2.93
N GLU A 151 -20.01 3.85 -3.57
CA GLU A 151 -20.15 2.51 -2.99
C GLU A 151 -18.81 1.78 -2.94
N ALA A 152 -17.98 1.87 -4.00
CA ALA A 152 -16.62 1.34 -4.01
C ALA A 152 -15.77 1.93 -2.88
N SER A 153 -15.88 3.24 -2.62
CA SER A 153 -15.24 3.92 -1.48
C SER A 153 -15.63 3.27 -0.15
N LYS A 154 -16.93 3.01 0.08
CA LYS A 154 -17.40 2.35 1.31
C LYS A 154 -16.86 0.94 1.44
N VAL A 155 -16.73 0.19 0.34
CA VAL A 155 -16.12 -1.15 0.35
C VAL A 155 -14.63 -1.06 0.73
N ARG A 156 -13.89 -0.09 0.17
CA ARG A 156 -12.48 0.16 0.53
C ARG A 156 -12.29 0.51 1.99
N MET A 157 -13.15 1.34 2.57
CA MET A 157 -13.11 1.64 4.01
C MET A 157 -13.35 0.38 4.86
N ARG A 158 -14.25 -0.53 4.42
CA ARG A 158 -14.45 -1.82 5.09
C ARG A 158 -13.20 -2.69 4.98
N GLN A 159 -12.58 -2.80 3.81
CA GLN A 159 -11.31 -3.51 3.63
C GLN A 159 -10.20 -2.91 4.52
N ALA A 160 -10.08 -1.58 4.61
CA ALA A 160 -9.12 -0.91 5.49
C ALA A 160 -9.30 -1.32 6.96
N ARG A 161 -10.55 -1.32 7.46
CA ARG A 161 -10.87 -1.76 8.81
C ARG A 161 -10.53 -3.25 9.03
N LEU A 162 -10.77 -4.09 8.03
CA LEU A 162 -10.41 -5.51 8.10
C LEU A 162 -8.90 -5.72 8.10
N PHE A 163 -8.12 -4.99 7.30
CA PHE A 163 -6.66 -5.02 7.38
C PHE A 163 -6.15 -4.51 8.74
N GLY A 164 -6.80 -3.52 9.34
CA GLY A 164 -6.54 -3.12 10.74
C GLY A 164 -6.74 -4.29 11.72
N LYS A 165 -7.78 -5.11 11.53
CA LYS A 165 -7.98 -6.35 12.30
C LYS A 165 -6.91 -7.40 12.00
N CYS A 166 -6.51 -7.57 10.75
CA CYS A 166 -5.40 -8.46 10.38
C CYS A 166 -4.12 -8.09 11.15
N ARG A 167 -3.78 -6.80 11.25
CA ARG A 167 -2.63 -6.34 12.05
C ARG A 167 -2.74 -6.72 13.52
N LEU A 168 -3.93 -6.55 14.11
CA LEU A 168 -4.19 -6.97 15.50
C LEU A 168 -4.01 -8.48 15.68
N PHE A 169 -4.60 -9.30 14.81
CA PHE A 169 -4.52 -10.76 14.91
C PHE A 169 -3.10 -11.27 14.65
N ALA A 170 -2.40 -10.69 13.68
CA ALA A 170 -1.01 -10.97 13.41
C ALA A 170 -0.11 -10.67 14.62
N ALA A 171 -0.31 -9.52 15.28
CA ALA A 171 0.43 -9.17 16.50
C ALA A 171 0.12 -10.12 17.68
N LYS A 172 -1.11 -10.63 17.75
CA LYS A 172 -1.54 -11.65 18.73
C LYS A 172 -1.16 -13.08 18.35
N LYS A 173 -0.58 -13.29 17.16
CA LYS A 173 -0.30 -14.61 16.58
C LYS A 173 -1.55 -15.49 16.44
N ASP A 174 -2.70 -14.86 16.24
CA ASP A 174 -3.97 -15.54 15.96
C ASP A 174 -4.11 -15.74 14.45
N THR A 175 -3.42 -16.77 13.94
CA THR A 175 -3.37 -17.07 12.50
C THR A 175 -4.74 -17.42 11.93
N ASP A 176 -5.59 -18.12 12.68
CA ASP A 176 -6.91 -18.52 12.20
C ASP A 176 -7.82 -17.29 11.99
N ALA A 177 -7.86 -16.37 12.96
CA ALA A 177 -8.62 -15.13 12.82
C ALA A 177 -8.04 -14.23 11.71
N LEU A 178 -6.72 -14.19 11.56
CA LEU A 178 -6.04 -13.48 10.47
C LEU A 178 -6.47 -14.03 9.10
N CYS A 179 -6.36 -15.34 8.89
CA CYS A 179 -6.69 -16.00 7.63
C CYS A 179 -8.19 -15.87 7.29
N SER A 180 -9.07 -16.04 8.28
CA SER A 180 -10.51 -15.81 8.11
C SER A 180 -10.80 -14.36 7.70
N THR A 181 -10.10 -13.40 8.30
CA THR A 181 -10.25 -11.98 7.95
C THR A 181 -9.76 -11.67 6.54
N LEU A 182 -8.64 -12.25 6.10
CA LEU A 182 -8.14 -12.12 4.73
C LEU A 182 -9.12 -12.70 3.70
N LYS A 183 -9.73 -13.86 3.99
CA LYS A 183 -10.76 -14.46 3.10
C LYS A 183 -11.98 -13.54 2.95
N ARG A 184 -12.40 -12.87 4.02
CA ARG A 184 -13.46 -11.85 3.95
C ARG A 184 -13.04 -10.61 3.16
N ILE A 185 -11.77 -10.20 3.23
CA ILE A 185 -11.24 -9.12 2.39
C ILE A 185 -11.31 -9.51 0.91
N ALA A 186 -10.97 -10.76 0.57
CA ALA A 186 -11.05 -11.30 -0.78
C ALA A 186 -12.50 -11.27 -1.31
N ASP A 187 -13.49 -11.65 -0.50
CA ASP A 187 -14.91 -11.55 -0.88
C ASP A 187 -15.35 -10.11 -1.20
N LEU A 188 -14.86 -9.14 -0.40
CA LEU A 188 -15.13 -7.72 -0.65
C LEU A 188 -14.41 -7.20 -1.90
N ASP A 189 -13.26 -7.78 -2.25
CA ASP A 189 -12.46 -7.33 -3.38
C ASP A 189 -13.21 -7.53 -4.71
N ILE A 190 -13.91 -8.66 -4.87
CA ILE A 190 -14.78 -8.94 -6.02
C ILE A 190 -15.80 -7.80 -6.21
N SER A 191 -16.47 -7.41 -5.12
CA SER A 191 -17.50 -6.36 -5.16
C SER A 191 -16.88 -4.99 -5.43
N TYR A 192 -15.71 -4.71 -4.84
CA TYR A 192 -14.99 -3.46 -5.05
C TYR A 192 -14.59 -3.28 -6.52
N VAL A 193 -13.97 -4.30 -7.13
CA VAL A 193 -13.54 -4.25 -8.53
C VAL A 193 -14.72 -4.00 -9.47
N LYS A 194 -15.83 -4.72 -9.26
CA LYS A 194 -17.06 -4.51 -10.04
C LYS A 194 -17.55 -3.07 -9.96
N MET A 195 -17.71 -2.53 -8.75
CA MET A 195 -18.21 -1.15 -8.55
C MET A 195 -17.24 -0.11 -9.11
N LEU A 196 -15.94 -0.36 -9.03
CA LEU A 196 -14.93 0.52 -9.58
C LEU A 196 -15.05 0.57 -11.11
N ILE A 197 -15.07 -0.57 -11.79
CA ILE A 197 -15.18 -0.66 -13.25
C ILE A 197 -16.47 0.01 -13.75
N GLU A 198 -17.61 -0.26 -13.09
CA GLU A 198 -18.89 0.40 -13.39
C GLU A 198 -18.78 1.93 -13.24
N GLY A 199 -18.15 2.38 -12.15
CA GLY A 199 -17.94 3.79 -11.85
C GLY A 199 -17.04 4.50 -12.85
N VAL A 200 -15.91 3.88 -13.24
CA VAL A 200 -15.00 4.44 -14.26
C VAL A 200 -15.69 4.51 -15.62
N SER A 201 -16.42 3.46 -16.00
CA SER A 201 -17.15 3.42 -17.28
C SER A 201 -18.20 4.51 -17.39
N ALA A 202 -18.85 4.89 -16.29
CA ALA A 202 -19.84 5.96 -16.26
C ALA A 202 -19.21 7.37 -16.40
N LEU A 203 -17.93 7.55 -16.06
CA LEU A 203 -17.23 8.83 -16.22
C LEU A 203 -16.72 9.05 -17.65
N ARG A 204 -16.65 8.00 -18.47
CA ARG A 204 -16.24 8.05 -19.89
C ARG A 204 -17.40 8.42 -20.84
N ARG A 205 -18.64 8.39 -20.35
CA ARG A 205 -19.86 8.71 -21.11
C ARG A 205 -20.23 10.16 -20.91
#